data_AF-A0A8B9V3T5-F1
#
_entry.id   AF-A0A8B9V3T5-F1
#
_cell.length_a   1.000
_cell.length_b   1.000
_cell.length_c   1.000
_cell.angle_alpha   90.00
_cell.angle_beta   90.00
_cell.angle_gamma   90.00
#
_symmetry.space_group_name_H-M   'P 1'
#
loop_
_entity.id
_entity.type
_entity.pdbx_description
1 polymer ?
#
loop_
_entity_poly.entity_id
_entity_poly.type
_entity_poly.pdbx_seq_one_letter_code
_entity_poly.pdbx_strand_id
1 'polypeptide(L)'
;MAAGAGSAAAVAAVGGSGGPAGPQAVGVAAGGVPQAGPGGPPVPGPGAVLIGDRLYSGVLITLENCLLPEHTLRFTPSMSSGLDPDTETELRVTGCELIQAAGILLRLPQVAMATGQVLFQRFFYTKSFVKHSMEHVSMACVHLASKIEEAPRRIRDVINVFHRLRHLREKKKPVPLILDQEYVNLKNQIIKAERRVLKELGFCVHVKHPHKIIVMYLQVLECERNQHLVQTSWVASEGK
;
A
#
# COMPACT_ATOMS: atom_id res chain seq x y z
N MET A 1 -9.57 10.07 56.23
CA MET A 1 -9.15 11.47 56.42
C MET A 1 -8.28 11.83 55.23
N ALA A 2 -8.47 12.86 54.44
CA ALA A 2 -9.47 13.91 54.22
C ALA A 2 -9.06 14.42 52.81
N ALA A 3 -9.94 14.46 51.81
CA ALA A 3 -10.77 15.64 51.45
C ALA A 3 -9.92 16.90 51.17
N GLY A 4 -10.08 17.68 50.10
CA GLY A 4 -11.06 17.77 49.01
C GLY A 4 -10.41 18.52 47.83
N ALA A 5 -10.98 18.49 46.62
CA ALA A 5 -12.01 19.43 46.12
C ALA A 5 -11.54 20.89 46.22
N GLY A 6 -11.52 21.73 45.19
CA GLY A 6 -12.24 21.80 43.92
C GLY A 6 -12.53 23.29 43.67
N SER A 7 -12.54 23.75 42.42
CA SER A 7 -13.34 24.90 41.94
C SER A 7 -13.05 25.07 40.44
N ALA A 8 -13.94 24.77 39.49
CA ALA A 8 -15.33 25.21 39.29
C ALA A 8 -15.45 26.71 39.00
N ALA A 9 -15.28 27.09 37.74
CA ALA A 9 -15.83 28.31 37.19
C ALA A 9 -16.71 27.95 35.99
N ALA A 10 -18.01 27.95 36.26
CA ALA A 10 -19.08 27.90 35.29
C ALA A 10 -19.38 29.30 34.77
N VAL A 11 -19.71 29.43 33.48
CA VAL A 11 -20.61 30.49 33.01
C VAL A 11 -21.48 29.97 31.86
N ALA A 12 -22.74 29.81 32.26
CA ALA A 12 -24.03 29.86 31.59
C ALA A 12 -24.16 29.81 30.05
N ALA A 13 -25.11 28.95 29.68
CA ALA A 13 -25.76 28.82 28.39
C ALA A 13 -26.72 29.98 28.08
N VAL A 14 -26.92 30.24 26.78
CA VAL A 14 -28.21 30.68 26.23
C VAL A 14 -28.53 29.76 25.07
N GLY A 15 -29.68 29.08 25.17
CA GLY A 15 -30.16 28.10 24.19
C GLY A 15 -30.82 28.76 22.97
N GLY A 16 -30.82 28.01 21.87
CA GLY A 16 -31.54 28.32 20.64
C GLY A 16 -31.50 27.12 19.70
N SER A 17 -32.64 26.47 19.56
CA SER A 17 -32.96 25.22 18.86
C SER A 17 -32.64 25.15 17.36
N GLY A 18 -32.24 23.96 16.88
CA GLY A 18 -32.29 23.58 15.45
C GLY A 18 -31.61 22.23 15.17
N GLY A 19 -32.38 21.23 14.71
CA GLY A 19 -31.96 19.84 14.45
C GLY A 19 -30.99 19.61 13.27
N PRO A 20 -30.65 18.35 12.94
CA PRO A 20 -29.27 17.95 12.65
C PRO A 20 -28.88 18.07 11.18
N ALA A 21 -27.71 18.66 10.93
CA ALA A 21 -27.00 18.62 9.64
C ALA A 21 -25.83 17.62 9.73
N GLY A 22 -25.80 16.68 8.78
CA GLY A 22 -24.79 15.63 8.67
C GLY A 22 -23.38 16.17 8.33
N PRO A 23 -22.35 15.32 8.48
CA PRO A 23 -20.96 15.75 8.43
C PRO A 23 -20.52 16.12 7.00
N GLN A 24 -19.97 17.34 6.89
CA GLN A 24 -19.36 17.89 5.69
C GLN A 24 -18.08 17.12 5.34
N ALA A 25 -18.06 16.54 4.13
CA ALA A 25 -16.87 15.98 3.51
C ALA A 25 -16.10 17.10 2.83
N VAL A 26 -14.88 17.35 3.31
CA VAL A 26 -13.89 18.24 2.70
C VAL A 26 -13.48 17.67 1.35
N GLY A 27 -13.75 18.44 0.29
CA GLY A 27 -13.58 18.03 -1.10
C GLY A 27 -12.12 17.89 -1.51
N VAL A 28 -11.79 16.74 -2.11
CA VAL A 28 -10.60 16.58 -2.94
C VAL A 28 -11.01 16.92 -4.36
N ALA A 29 -10.32 17.88 -4.95
CA ALA A 29 -10.56 18.42 -6.29
C ALA A 29 -10.66 17.30 -7.34
N ALA A 30 -11.87 17.09 -7.85
CA ALA A 30 -12.08 16.38 -9.10
C ALA A 30 -11.68 17.32 -10.24
N GLY A 31 -10.79 16.88 -11.11
CA GLY A 31 -10.49 17.55 -12.37
C GLY A 31 -11.79 17.83 -13.13
N GLY A 32 -11.91 19.05 -13.63
CA GLY A 32 -13.13 19.59 -14.24
C GLY A 32 -13.68 18.70 -15.35
N VAL A 33 -14.97 18.43 -15.27
CA VAL A 33 -15.78 17.91 -16.37
C VAL A 33 -15.90 19.03 -17.43
N PRO A 34 -15.59 18.80 -18.71
CA PRO A 34 -15.92 19.79 -19.73
C PRO A 34 -17.45 19.85 -19.86
N GLN A 35 -17.99 21.05 -19.71
CA GLN A 35 -19.41 21.36 -19.82
C GLN A 35 -19.90 21.05 -21.25
N ALA A 36 -20.83 20.12 -21.39
CA ALA A 36 -21.43 19.76 -22.68
C ALA A 36 -22.49 20.79 -23.08
N GLY A 37 -22.36 21.35 -24.29
CA GLY A 37 -23.42 22.08 -24.98
C GLY A 37 -24.54 21.13 -25.48
N PRO A 38 -25.70 21.67 -25.89
CA PRO A 38 -26.85 20.86 -26.23
C PRO A 38 -26.70 20.28 -27.65
N GLY A 39 -26.81 18.95 -27.78
CA GLY A 39 -27.07 18.28 -29.06
C GLY A 39 -25.90 17.49 -29.64
N GLY A 40 -25.68 16.27 -29.13
CA GLY A 40 -24.86 15.25 -29.77
C GLY A 40 -24.40 14.17 -28.77
N PRO A 41 -24.39 12.87 -29.12
CA PRO A 41 -23.83 11.85 -28.25
C PRO A 41 -22.33 12.15 -28.02
N PRO A 42 -21.82 11.96 -26.78
CA PRO A 42 -20.43 12.28 -26.46
C PRO A 42 -19.51 11.38 -27.29
N VAL A 43 -18.65 11.99 -28.10
CA VAL A 43 -17.65 11.28 -28.90
C VAL A 43 -16.64 10.65 -27.93
N PRO A 44 -16.53 9.31 -27.87
CA PRO A 44 -15.57 8.68 -26.98
C PRO A 44 -14.15 8.94 -27.50
N GLY A 45 -13.31 9.55 -26.66
CA GLY A 45 -11.87 9.59 -26.89
C GLY A 45 -11.26 8.17 -26.91
N PRO A 46 -10.03 7.99 -27.43
CA PRO A 46 -9.42 6.66 -27.58
C PRO A 46 -9.45 5.89 -26.25
N GLY A 47 -10.23 4.79 -26.24
CA GLY A 47 -10.37 3.89 -25.10
C GLY A 47 -11.66 4.07 -24.29
N ALA A 48 -12.40 5.18 -24.38
CA ALA A 48 -13.58 5.37 -23.53
C ALA A 48 -14.70 4.37 -23.85
N VAL A 49 -15.21 3.67 -22.82
CA VAL A 49 -16.28 2.69 -22.95
C VAL A 49 -17.58 3.33 -22.47
N LEU A 50 -18.58 3.43 -23.33
CA LEU A 50 -19.93 3.83 -22.94
C LEU A 50 -20.70 2.60 -22.45
N ILE A 51 -21.15 2.61 -21.19
CA ILE A 51 -22.12 1.64 -20.66
C ILE A 51 -23.33 2.41 -20.18
N GLY A 52 -24.44 2.33 -20.94
CA GLY A 52 -25.60 3.20 -20.77
C GLY A 52 -25.23 4.67 -21.02
N ASP A 53 -25.66 5.57 -20.14
CA ASP A 53 -25.36 7.01 -20.23
C ASP A 53 -24.02 7.41 -19.59
N ARG A 54 -23.27 6.44 -19.06
CA ARG A 54 -22.00 6.70 -18.37
C ARG A 54 -20.82 6.42 -19.29
N LEU A 55 -20.04 7.46 -19.54
CA LEU A 55 -18.73 7.37 -20.18
C LEU A 55 -17.72 6.88 -19.15
N TYR A 56 -17.26 5.65 -19.30
CA TYR A 56 -16.15 5.13 -18.52
C TYR A 56 -14.86 5.50 -19.23
N SER A 57 -13.91 6.08 -18.49
CA SER A 57 -12.55 6.27 -18.99
C SER A 57 -12.00 4.91 -19.42
N GLY A 58 -11.42 4.84 -20.62
CA GLY A 58 -10.84 3.60 -21.11
C GLY A 58 -9.85 3.01 -20.14
N VAL A 59 -10.06 1.75 -19.77
CA VAL A 59 -9.10 1.04 -18.95
C VAL A 59 -8.01 0.55 -19.90
N LEU A 60 -6.95 1.36 -20.03
CA LEU A 60 -5.74 0.93 -20.72
C LEU A 60 -4.99 -0.03 -19.81
N ILE A 61 -5.19 -1.34 -20.01
CA ILE A 61 -4.43 -2.38 -19.31
C ILE A 61 -3.11 -2.57 -20.06
N THR A 62 -2.14 -1.70 -19.78
CA THR A 62 -0.78 -1.88 -20.29
C THR A 62 -0.03 -2.86 -19.40
N LEU A 63 0.66 -3.83 -20.00
CA LEU A 63 1.56 -4.77 -19.30
C LEU A 63 2.89 -4.11 -18.86
N GLU A 64 3.02 -2.80 -19.00
CA GLU A 64 4.19 -2.04 -18.61
C GLU A 64 4.12 -1.67 -17.13
N ASN A 65 5.28 -1.42 -16.53
CA ASN A 65 5.32 -0.91 -15.17
C ASN A 65 4.76 0.51 -15.15
N CYS A 66 3.67 0.73 -14.41
CA CYS A 66 3.13 2.07 -14.20
C CYS A 66 4.17 2.94 -13.49
N LEU A 67 4.75 3.90 -14.21
CA LEU A 67 5.62 4.93 -13.64
C LEU A 67 4.74 6.07 -13.12
N LEU A 68 5.05 6.54 -11.92
CA LEU A 68 4.35 7.68 -11.33
C LEU A 68 4.94 8.98 -11.88
N PRO A 69 4.12 10.00 -12.18
CA PRO A 69 4.61 11.31 -12.57
C PRO A 69 5.41 11.93 -11.42
N GLU A 70 6.46 12.69 -11.77
CA GLU A 70 7.42 13.25 -10.80
C GLU A 70 6.75 14.12 -9.71
N HIS A 71 5.69 14.84 -10.08
CA HIS A 71 4.90 15.61 -9.11
C HIS A 71 4.33 14.73 -7.99
N THR A 72 3.82 13.53 -8.30
CA THR A 72 3.26 12.61 -7.30
C THR A 72 4.36 12.00 -6.41
N LEU A 73 5.59 11.91 -6.91
CA LEU A 73 6.74 11.49 -6.11
C LEU A 73 7.17 12.58 -5.13
N ARG A 74 7.13 13.85 -5.56
CA ARG A 74 7.49 15.00 -4.72
C ARG A 74 6.41 15.38 -3.70
N PHE A 75 5.15 15.22 -4.06
CA PHE A 75 4.00 15.54 -3.20
C PHE A 75 3.19 14.29 -2.90
N THR A 76 3.59 13.58 -1.86
CA THR A 76 2.93 12.32 -1.48
C THR A 76 1.58 12.60 -0.78
N PRO A 77 0.63 11.65 -0.86
CA PRO A 77 -0.62 11.73 -0.10
C PRO A 77 -0.41 11.75 1.43
N SER A 78 0.70 11.18 1.91
CA SER A 78 1.07 11.17 3.33
C SER A 78 1.49 12.57 3.79
N MET A 79 2.28 13.29 2.99
CA MET A 79 2.62 14.69 3.23
C MET A 79 1.37 15.58 3.28
N SER A 80 0.42 15.38 2.33
CA SER A 80 -0.87 16.11 2.38
C SER A 80 -1.71 15.78 3.62
N SER A 81 -1.42 14.67 4.30
CA SER A 81 -2.07 14.29 5.56
C SER A 81 -1.30 14.77 6.80
N GLY A 82 -0.24 15.56 6.61
CA GLY A 82 0.60 16.10 7.68
C GLY A 82 1.69 15.15 8.19
N LEU A 83 2.03 14.10 7.44
CA LEU A 83 3.15 13.22 7.80
C LEU A 83 4.48 13.85 7.34
N ASP A 84 5.47 13.82 8.22
CA ASP A 84 6.83 14.26 7.93
C ASP A 84 7.51 13.36 6.87
N PRO A 85 8.27 13.93 5.90
CA PRO A 85 8.88 13.16 4.82
C PRO A 85 9.96 12.15 5.28
N ASP A 86 10.69 12.45 6.35
CA ASP A 86 11.70 11.52 6.89
C ASP A 86 10.99 10.32 7.52
N THR A 87 9.93 10.60 8.30
CA THR A 87 9.06 9.55 8.87
C THR A 87 8.39 8.71 7.77
N GLU A 88 7.96 9.33 6.67
CA GLU A 88 7.40 8.61 5.52
C GLU A 88 8.42 7.63 4.93
N THR A 89 9.66 8.10 4.76
CA THR A 89 10.76 7.32 4.21
C THR A 89 11.08 6.13 5.12
N GLU A 90 11.16 6.36 6.43
CA GLU A 90 11.35 5.28 7.42
C GLU A 90 10.22 4.25 7.38
N LEU A 91 8.96 4.67 7.27
CA LEU A 91 7.82 3.76 7.13
C LEU A 91 7.87 2.95 5.84
N ARG A 92 8.31 3.56 4.73
CA ARG A 92 8.49 2.87 3.45
C ARG A 92 9.59 1.81 3.54
N VAL A 93 10.73 2.15 4.12
CA VAL A 93 11.85 1.22 4.31
C VAL A 93 11.44 0.09 5.25
N THR A 94 10.89 0.41 6.43
CA THR A 94 10.45 -0.58 7.41
C THR A 94 9.40 -1.53 6.82
N GLY A 95 8.50 -1.03 5.96
CA GLY A 95 7.48 -1.85 5.31
C GLY A 95 8.09 -2.86 4.35
N CYS A 96 9.05 -2.43 3.53
CA CYS A 96 9.81 -3.30 2.64
C CYS A 96 10.62 -4.36 3.41
N GLU A 97 11.25 -3.97 4.52
CA GLU A 97 12.00 -4.87 5.40
C GLU A 97 11.09 -5.94 6.02
N LEU A 98 9.89 -5.55 6.50
CA LEU A 98 8.91 -6.49 7.03
C LEU A 98 8.43 -7.47 5.97
N ILE A 99 8.19 -7.01 4.74
CA ILE A 99 7.81 -7.87 3.61
C ILE A 99 8.92 -8.87 3.30
N GLN A 100 10.19 -8.43 3.26
CA GLN A 100 11.34 -9.29 3.00
C GLN A 100 11.52 -10.32 4.13
N ALA A 101 11.54 -9.88 5.39
CA ALA A 101 11.70 -10.75 6.54
C ALA A 101 10.56 -11.77 6.64
N ALA A 102 9.32 -11.35 6.37
CA ALA A 102 8.17 -12.24 6.35
C ALA A 102 8.27 -13.25 5.21
N GLY A 103 8.68 -12.81 4.02
CA GLY A 103 8.86 -13.70 2.86
C GLY A 103 9.92 -14.77 3.09
N ILE A 104 11.04 -14.44 3.74
CA ILE A 104 12.07 -15.41 4.14
C ILE A 104 11.49 -16.46 5.10
N LEU A 105 10.77 -16.01 6.15
CA LEU A 105 10.16 -16.92 7.13
C LEU A 105 9.04 -17.79 6.53
N LEU A 106 8.30 -17.28 5.55
CA LEU A 106 7.27 -18.02 4.80
C LEU A 106 7.84 -18.86 3.65
N ARG A 107 9.16 -18.82 3.41
CA ARG A 107 9.84 -19.46 2.29
C ARG A 107 9.16 -19.12 0.95
N LEU A 108 8.93 -17.83 0.72
CA LEU A 108 8.45 -17.32 -0.57
C LEU A 108 9.63 -17.15 -1.54
N PRO A 109 9.41 -17.30 -2.86
CA PRO A 109 10.44 -16.97 -3.84
C PRO A 109 10.78 -15.47 -3.80
N GLN A 110 12.02 -15.10 -4.13
CA GLN A 110 12.48 -13.70 -4.12
C GLN A 110 11.64 -12.81 -5.05
N VAL A 111 11.15 -13.37 -6.16
CA VAL A 111 10.24 -12.69 -7.08
C VAL A 111 8.94 -12.26 -6.37
N ALA A 112 8.36 -13.12 -5.52
CA ALA A 112 7.17 -12.77 -4.74
C ALA A 112 7.43 -11.71 -3.68
N MET A 113 8.60 -11.73 -3.06
CA MET A 113 9.01 -10.67 -2.12
C MET A 113 9.15 -9.33 -2.83
N ALA A 114 9.81 -9.31 -3.99
CA ALA A 114 9.95 -8.11 -4.82
C ALA A 114 8.58 -7.61 -5.31
N THR A 115 7.69 -8.49 -5.78
CA THR A 115 6.32 -8.14 -6.19
C THR A 115 5.57 -7.51 -5.01
N GLY A 116 5.65 -8.10 -3.82
CA GLY A 116 5.03 -7.55 -2.61
C GLY A 116 5.51 -6.15 -2.26
N GLN A 117 6.82 -5.89 -2.35
CA GLN A 117 7.40 -4.56 -2.11
C GLN A 117 6.93 -3.52 -3.14
N VAL A 118 6.86 -3.89 -4.43
CA VAL A 118 6.35 -3.00 -5.47
C VAL A 118 4.89 -2.66 -5.24
N LEU A 119 4.04 -3.64 -4.91
CA LEU A 119 2.63 -3.40 -4.60
C LEU A 119 2.46 -2.48 -3.38
N PHE A 120 3.28 -2.68 -2.34
CA PHE A 120 3.29 -1.84 -1.14
C PHE A 120 3.66 -0.39 -1.47
N GLN A 121 4.72 -0.17 -2.25
CA GLN A 121 5.14 1.16 -2.65
C GLN A 121 4.08 1.85 -3.51
N ARG A 122 3.57 1.16 -4.54
CA ARG A 122 2.51 1.68 -5.41
C ARG A 122 1.29 2.12 -4.60
N PHE A 123 0.88 1.32 -3.61
CA PHE A 123 -0.25 1.66 -2.73
C PHE A 123 -0.02 2.96 -1.95
N PHE A 124 1.14 3.12 -1.30
CA PHE A 124 1.42 4.30 -0.47
C PHE A 124 1.83 5.54 -1.28
N TYR A 125 2.02 5.44 -2.59
CA TYR A 125 2.05 6.62 -3.46
C TYR A 125 0.65 7.10 -3.87
N THR A 126 -0.39 6.29 -3.66
CA THR A 126 -1.80 6.68 -3.88
C THR A 126 -2.55 6.97 -2.58
N LYS A 127 -2.12 6.35 -1.48
CA LYS A 127 -2.74 6.49 -0.15
C LYS A 127 -1.75 6.92 0.91
N SER A 128 -2.28 7.57 1.94
CA SER A 128 -1.52 8.06 3.08
C SER A 128 -1.28 6.97 4.13
N PHE A 129 -0.07 6.94 4.70
CA PHE A 129 0.29 6.15 5.90
C PHE A 129 -0.51 6.52 7.14
N VAL A 130 -1.00 7.76 7.24
CA VAL A 130 -1.85 8.20 8.36
C VAL A 130 -3.21 7.49 8.35
N LYS A 131 -3.74 7.21 7.15
CA LYS A 131 -5.08 6.63 6.97
C LYS A 131 -5.07 5.10 6.95
N HIS A 132 -3.93 4.48 6.68
CA HIS A 132 -3.80 3.03 6.52
C HIS A 132 -2.59 2.51 7.28
N SER A 133 -2.83 1.56 8.19
CA SER A 133 -1.75 0.91 8.93
C SER A 133 -0.77 0.21 7.98
N MET A 134 0.49 0.60 8.09
CA MET A 134 1.61 0.02 7.34
C MET A 134 1.70 -1.50 7.55
N GLU A 135 1.50 -1.99 8.79
CA GLU A 135 1.59 -3.43 9.09
C GLU A 135 0.48 -4.24 8.41
N HIS A 136 -0.76 -3.74 8.45
CA HIS A 136 -1.90 -4.40 7.79
C HIS A 136 -1.74 -4.46 6.28
N VAL A 137 -1.26 -3.36 5.68
CA VAL A 137 -1.00 -3.30 4.23
C VAL A 137 0.17 -4.21 3.87
N SER A 138 1.25 -4.25 4.67
CA SER A 138 2.38 -5.15 4.45
C SER A 138 1.96 -6.62 4.45
N MET A 139 1.16 -7.05 5.44
CA MET A 139 0.59 -8.40 5.50
C MET A 139 -0.27 -8.71 4.27
N ALA A 140 -1.11 -7.75 3.85
CA ALA A 140 -1.95 -7.89 2.68
C ALA A 140 -1.12 -8.00 1.39
N CYS A 141 -0.06 -7.20 1.24
CA CYS A 141 0.85 -7.25 0.09
C CYS A 141 1.58 -8.59 0.00
N VAL A 142 2.09 -9.14 1.11
CA VAL A 142 2.71 -10.48 1.15
C VAL A 142 1.70 -11.56 0.75
N HIS A 143 0.49 -11.51 1.32
CA HIS A 143 -0.55 -12.48 1.01
C HIS A 143 -0.96 -12.41 -0.47
N LEU A 144 -1.16 -11.20 -1.00
CA LEU A 144 -1.53 -10.97 -2.39
C LEU A 144 -0.41 -11.39 -3.36
N ALA A 145 0.84 -11.00 -3.10
CA ALA A 145 1.99 -11.37 -3.92
C ALA A 145 2.21 -12.88 -3.97
N SER A 146 1.97 -13.59 -2.86
CA SER A 146 2.04 -15.06 -2.83
C SER A 146 1.05 -15.71 -3.80
N LYS A 147 -0.11 -15.09 -4.02
CA LYS A 147 -1.10 -15.57 -5.00
C LYS A 147 -0.71 -15.23 -6.43
N ILE A 148 -0.16 -14.04 -6.66
CA ILE A 148 0.24 -13.57 -8.00
C ILE A 148 1.39 -14.41 -8.58
N GLU A 149 2.35 -14.79 -7.74
CA GLU A 149 3.51 -15.59 -8.16
C GLU A 149 3.29 -17.10 -8.00
N GLU A 150 2.03 -17.56 -7.96
CA GLU A 150 1.66 -19.00 -7.91
C GLU A 150 2.32 -19.77 -6.73
N ALA A 151 2.60 -19.09 -5.62
CA ALA A 151 3.17 -19.65 -4.40
C ALA A 151 2.29 -19.35 -3.17
N PRO A 152 0.97 -19.68 -3.20
CA PRO A 152 0.02 -19.19 -2.21
C PRO A 152 0.38 -19.63 -0.79
N ARG A 153 0.18 -18.73 0.17
CA ARG A 153 0.33 -19.00 1.61
C ARG A 153 -0.98 -18.74 2.34
N ARG A 154 -1.28 -19.54 3.37
CA ARG A 154 -2.49 -19.34 4.16
C ARG A 154 -2.36 -18.05 4.96
N ILE A 155 -3.45 -17.29 5.07
CA ILE A 155 -3.46 -16.03 5.83
C ILE A 155 -3.04 -16.21 7.29
N ARG A 156 -3.35 -17.37 7.89
CA ARG A 156 -2.90 -17.74 9.24
C ARG A 156 -1.38 -17.74 9.36
N ASP A 157 -0.69 -18.30 8.37
CA ASP A 157 0.77 -18.40 8.38
C ASP A 157 1.41 -17.02 8.26
N VAL A 158 0.82 -16.14 7.44
CA VAL A 158 1.22 -14.73 7.33
C VAL A 158 1.07 -14.03 8.68
N ILE A 159 -0.09 -14.17 9.33
CA ILE A 159 -0.32 -13.54 10.65
C ILE A 159 0.67 -14.07 11.70
N ASN A 160 0.91 -15.38 11.74
CA ASN A 160 1.87 -15.99 12.67
C ASN A 160 3.28 -15.45 12.48
N VAL A 161 3.72 -15.29 11.23
CA VAL A 161 5.05 -14.76 10.90
C VAL A 161 5.17 -13.30 11.30
N PHE A 162 4.18 -12.45 10.99
CA PHE A 162 4.20 -11.05 11.41
C PHE A 162 4.13 -10.89 12.94
N HIS A 163 3.36 -11.73 13.62
CA HIS A 163 3.32 -11.78 15.07
C HIS A 163 4.71 -12.11 15.65
N ARG A 164 5.39 -13.10 15.08
CA ARG A 164 6.77 -13.45 15.47
C ARG A 164 7.76 -12.32 15.18
N LEU A 165 7.67 -11.67 14.01
CA LEU A 165 8.55 -10.55 13.64
C LEU A 165 8.39 -9.37 14.60
N ARG A 166 7.16 -9.07 15.03
CA ARG A 166 6.91 -8.05 16.05
C ARG A 166 7.59 -8.37 17.38
N HIS A 167 7.48 -9.61 17.86
CA HIS A 167 8.15 -10.03 19.10
C HIS A 167 9.68 -9.97 19.00
N LEU A 168 10.24 -10.31 17.84
CA LEU A 168 11.67 -10.21 17.58
C LEU A 168 12.15 -8.75 17.62
N ARG A 169 11.41 -7.82 17.02
CA ARG A 169 11.71 -6.37 17.10
C ARG A 169 11.62 -5.84 18.52
N GLU A 170 10.63 -6.29 19.30
CA GLU A 170 10.43 -5.90 20.69
C GLU A 170 11.38 -6.62 21.68
N LYS A 171 12.28 -7.49 21.21
CA LYS A 171 13.18 -8.34 22.03
C LYS A 171 12.45 -9.18 23.08
N LYS A 172 11.19 -9.53 22.82
CA LYS A 172 10.35 -10.35 23.70
C LYS A 172 10.46 -11.82 23.34
N LYS A 173 10.21 -12.70 24.31
CA LYS A 173 10.09 -14.14 24.05
C LYS A 173 8.91 -14.38 23.09
N PRO A 174 9.05 -15.24 22.07
CA PRO A 174 7.96 -15.54 21.15
C PRO A 174 6.83 -16.25 21.92
N VAL A 175 5.69 -15.57 22.05
CA VAL A 175 4.48 -16.14 22.64
C VAL A 175 3.64 -16.77 21.52
N PRO A 176 3.01 -17.94 21.75
CA PRO A 176 2.06 -18.48 20.80
C PRO A 176 0.91 -17.50 20.55
N LEU A 177 0.52 -17.35 19.27
CA LEU A 177 -0.62 -16.52 18.91
C LEU A 177 -1.91 -17.15 19.48
N ILE A 178 -2.61 -16.41 20.33
CA ILE A 178 -3.88 -16.84 20.90
C ILE A 178 -4.99 -16.57 19.89
N LEU A 179 -5.87 -17.56 19.67
CA LEU A 179 -6.95 -17.48 18.69
C LEU A 179 -8.19 -16.79 19.27
N ASP A 180 -8.03 -15.53 19.65
CA ASP A 180 -9.10 -14.73 20.25
C ASP A 180 -9.88 -13.91 19.22
N GLN A 181 -10.87 -13.15 19.69
CA GLN A 181 -11.63 -12.21 18.87
C GLN A 181 -10.72 -11.19 18.16
N GLU A 182 -9.60 -10.81 18.76
CA GLU A 182 -8.59 -9.93 18.15
C GLU A 182 -7.96 -10.55 16.90
N TYR A 183 -7.64 -11.85 16.93
CA TYR A 183 -7.14 -12.57 15.76
C TYR A 183 -8.15 -12.56 14.61
N VAL A 184 -9.42 -12.79 14.92
CA VAL A 184 -10.52 -12.74 13.93
C VAL A 184 -10.64 -11.33 13.34
N ASN A 185 -10.55 -10.30 14.17
CA ASN A 185 -10.58 -8.91 13.75
C ASN A 185 -9.38 -8.57 12.85
N LEU A 186 -8.17 -8.97 13.23
CA LEU A 186 -6.95 -8.77 12.45
C LEU A 186 -7.05 -9.45 11.08
N LYS A 187 -7.48 -10.71 11.05
CA LYS A 187 -7.73 -11.45 9.80
C LYS A 187 -8.68 -10.67 8.88
N ASN A 188 -9.77 -10.14 9.43
CA ASN A 188 -10.73 -9.34 8.67
C ASN A 188 -10.13 -8.00 8.19
N GLN A 189 -9.26 -7.36 8.97
CA GLN A 189 -8.56 -6.15 8.55
C GLN A 189 -7.59 -6.41 7.40
N ILE A 190 -6.85 -7.53 7.43
CA ILE A 190 -5.95 -7.93 6.34
C ILE A 190 -6.73 -8.19 5.06
N ILE A 191 -7.85 -8.92 5.14
CA ILE A 191 -8.73 -9.17 3.98
C ILE A 191 -9.29 -7.85 3.42
N LYS A 192 -9.68 -6.90 4.30
CA LYS A 192 -10.13 -5.57 3.88
C LYS A 192 -9.01 -4.75 3.25
N ALA A 193 -7.79 -4.82 3.79
CA ALA A 193 -6.62 -4.13 3.26
C ALA A 193 -6.25 -4.68 1.87
N GLU A 194 -6.27 -6.00 1.69
CA GLU A 194 -6.03 -6.64 0.39
C GLU A 194 -6.99 -6.14 -0.69
N ARG A 195 -8.30 -6.10 -0.38
CA ARG A 195 -9.30 -5.55 -1.33
C ARG A 195 -9.04 -4.09 -1.67
N ARG A 196 -8.57 -3.28 -0.70
CA ARG A 196 -8.20 -1.88 -0.96
C ARG A 196 -6.99 -1.80 -1.89
N VAL A 197 -5.95 -2.59 -1.65
CA VAL A 197 -4.77 -2.64 -2.53
C VAL A 197 -5.20 -2.94 -3.97
N LEU A 198 -6.03 -3.97 -4.17
CA LEU A 198 -6.54 -4.31 -5.51
C LEU A 198 -7.35 -3.18 -6.15
N LYS A 199 -8.25 -2.54 -5.37
CA LYS A 199 -9.09 -1.44 -5.86
C LYS A 199 -8.25 -0.22 -6.27
N GLU A 200 -7.27 0.17 -5.46
CA GLU A 200 -6.45 1.36 -5.71
C GLU A 200 -5.45 1.15 -6.84
N LEU A 201 -4.96 -0.08 -7.04
CA LEU A 201 -4.11 -0.42 -8.17
C LEU A 201 -4.89 -0.71 -9.46
N GLY A 202 -6.23 -0.62 -9.43
CA GLY A 202 -7.08 -0.94 -10.58
C GLY A 202 -6.89 -2.38 -11.08
N PHE A 203 -6.57 -3.32 -10.18
CA PHE A 203 -6.20 -4.70 -10.51
C PHE A 203 -4.93 -4.84 -11.39
N CYS A 204 -4.17 -3.76 -11.59
CA CYS A 204 -2.85 -3.80 -12.23
C CYS A 204 -1.79 -4.28 -11.23
N VAL A 205 -1.78 -5.59 -11.00
CA VAL A 205 -0.85 -6.25 -10.06
C VAL A 205 0.34 -6.92 -10.73
N HIS A 206 0.41 -6.88 -12.06
CA HIS A 206 1.55 -7.39 -12.80
C HIS A 206 2.77 -6.48 -12.56
N VAL A 207 3.91 -7.10 -12.27
CA VAL A 207 5.17 -6.41 -12.02
C VAL A 207 6.25 -7.04 -12.90
N LYS A 208 6.87 -6.22 -13.75
CA LYS A 208 8.07 -6.62 -14.48
C LYS A 208 9.30 -6.26 -13.65
N HIS A 209 9.98 -7.27 -13.13
CA HIS A 209 11.17 -7.08 -12.31
C HIS A 209 12.39 -6.68 -13.15
N PRO A 210 13.27 -5.79 -12.66
CA PRO A 210 14.47 -5.35 -13.38
C PRO A 210 15.47 -6.48 -13.60
N HIS A 211 15.42 -7.54 -12.78
CA HIS A 211 16.27 -8.73 -12.88
C HIS A 211 16.30 -9.34 -14.30
N LYS A 212 15.16 -9.34 -15.01
CA LYS A 212 15.10 -9.83 -16.39
C LYS A 212 15.93 -8.98 -17.35
N ILE A 213 15.94 -7.66 -17.13
CA ILE A 213 16.69 -6.70 -17.94
C ILE A 213 18.20 -6.80 -17.64
N ILE A 214 18.56 -7.01 -16.37
CA ILE A 214 19.96 -7.21 -15.96
C ILE A 214 20.57 -8.43 -16.67
N VAL A 215 19.85 -9.55 -16.69
CA VAL A 215 20.31 -10.77 -17.40
C VAL A 215 20.49 -10.51 -18.90
N MET A 216 19.56 -9.79 -19.52
CA MET A 216 19.65 -9.43 -20.94
C MET A 216 20.92 -8.59 -21.23
N TYR A 217 21.22 -7.60 -20.39
CA TYR A 217 22.43 -6.78 -20.56
C TYR A 217 23.71 -7.57 -20.31
N LEU A 218 23.75 -8.45 -19.30
CA LEU A 218 24.91 -9.30 -19.04
C LEU A 218 25.24 -10.22 -20.22
N GLN A 219 24.23 -10.73 -20.93
CA GLN A 219 24.39 -11.53 -22.14
C GLN A 219 24.90 -10.68 -23.31
N VAL A 220 24.30 -9.51 -23.55
CA VAL A 220 24.71 -8.60 -24.64
C VAL A 220 26.15 -8.11 -24.46
N LEU A 221 26.57 -7.90 -23.22
CA LEU A 221 27.94 -7.48 -22.88
C LEU A 221 28.92 -8.66 -22.75
N GLU A 222 28.50 -9.89 -23.04
CA GLU A 222 29.30 -11.12 -22.94
C GLU A 222 29.96 -11.34 -21.55
N CYS A 223 29.39 -10.72 -20.52
CA CYS A 223 29.92 -10.71 -19.16
C CYS A 223 29.28 -11.79 -18.25
N GLU A 224 28.47 -12.67 -18.82
CA GLU A 224 27.79 -13.77 -18.12
C GLU A 224 28.72 -14.73 -17.37
N ARG A 225 29.98 -14.86 -17.81
CA ARG A 225 30.99 -15.71 -17.16
C ARG A 225 31.60 -15.06 -15.91
N ASN A 226 31.46 -13.74 -15.76
CA ASN A 226 31.99 -13.02 -14.61
C ASN A 226 31.02 -13.14 -13.43
N GLN A 227 31.14 -14.24 -12.67
CA GLN A 227 30.27 -14.54 -11.52
C GLN A 227 30.21 -13.40 -10.50
N HIS A 228 31.31 -12.68 -10.29
CA HIS A 228 31.33 -11.54 -9.38
C HIS A 228 30.42 -10.44 -9.89
N LEU A 229 30.54 -10.05 -11.16
CA LEU A 229 29.69 -9.02 -11.75
C LEU A 229 28.20 -9.43 -11.73
N VAL A 230 27.88 -10.66 -12.11
CA VAL A 230 26.50 -11.17 -12.09
C VAL A 230 25.90 -11.07 -10.68
N GLN A 231 26.64 -11.52 -9.66
CA GLN A 231 26.17 -11.50 -8.28
C GLN A 231 26.02 -10.08 -7.74
N THR A 232 26.96 -9.18 -8.03
CA THR A 232 26.88 -7.77 -7.63
C THR A 232 25.69 -7.06 -8.30
N SER A 233 25.46 -7.31 -9.60
CA SER A 233 24.31 -6.74 -10.32
C SER A 233 22.97 -7.26 -9.78
N TRP A 234 22.94 -8.50 -9.26
CA TRP A 234 21.72 -9.11 -8.72
C TRP A 234 21.38 -8.63 -7.29
N VAL A 235 22.39 -8.43 -6.45
CA VAL A 235 22.19 -8.07 -5.03
C VAL A 235 22.21 -6.55 -4.80
N ALA A 236 22.71 -5.76 -5.77
CA ALA A 236 22.89 -4.32 -5.65
C ALA A 236 23.40 -3.94 -4.24
N SER A 237 24.49 -4.59 -3.81
CA SER A 237 25.15 -4.16 -2.58
C SER A 237 25.84 -2.84 -2.89
N GLU A 238 25.30 -1.74 -2.38
CA GLU A 238 26.09 -0.51 -2.26
C GLU A 238 27.34 -0.85 -1.47
N GLY A 239 28.50 -0.69 -2.11
CA GLY A 239 29.78 -0.87 -1.47
C GLY A 239 29.87 0.08 -0.28
N LYS A 240 29.92 -0.48 0.92
CA LYS A 240 30.54 0.18 2.06
C LYS A 240 32.05 0.05 1.96
#